data_AF-A0A6I6A4W2-F1
#
_entry.id   AF-A0A6I6A4W2-F1
#
_cell.length_a   1.000
_cell.length_b   1.000
_cell.length_c   1.000
_cell.angle_alpha   90.00
_cell.angle_beta   90.00
_cell.angle_gamma   90.00
#
_symmetry.space_group_name_H-M   'P 1'
#
loop_
_entity.id
_entity.type
_entity.pdbx_description
1 polymer ?
#
loop_
_entity_poly.entity_id
_entity_poly.type
_entity_poly.pdbx_seq_one_letter_code
_entity_poly.pdbx_strand_id
1 'polypeptide(L)'
;MGTLVGTVVAAIFGIVIAGLPTAGVFRKAGEPGWQGFVPILNTFVLLKIAGRPLWWFLLLLVPVVNVVVLIVLWNDVSKSFGHGPGFTVGLVLLPLIFLYVLWLDGSTYRGPAAAQPAAAPAVA
;
A
#
# COMPACT_ATOMS: atom_id res chain seq x y z
N MET A 1 -21.79 4.10 29.23
CA MET A 1 -21.14 2.78 29.06
C MET A 1 -21.39 2.16 27.68
N GLY A 2 -22.62 2.18 27.13
CA GLY A 2 -22.91 1.58 25.80
C GLY A 2 -22.25 2.25 24.59
N THR A 3 -22.01 3.57 24.64
CA THR A 3 -21.39 4.32 23.53
C THR A 3 -19.89 4.04 23.37
N LEU A 4 -19.16 3.87 24.47
CA LEU A 4 -17.72 3.53 24.46
C LEU A 4 -17.45 2.12 23.94
N VAL A 5 -18.29 1.15 24.32
CA VAL A 5 -18.16 -0.23 23.82
C VAL A 5 -18.45 -0.27 22.31
N GLY A 6 -19.50 0.43 21.85
CA GLY A 6 -19.84 0.52 20.44
C GLY A 6 -18.73 1.15 19.58
N THR A 7 -18.12 2.25 20.04
CA THR A 7 -17.04 2.91 19.28
C THR A 7 -15.76 2.08 19.22
N VAL A 8 -15.40 1.39 20.32
CA VAL A 8 -14.23 0.50 20.35
C VAL A 8 -14.42 -0.69 19.41
N VAL A 9 -15.61 -1.31 19.40
CA VAL A 9 -15.92 -2.43 18.50
C VAL A 9 -15.86 -1.98 17.04
N ALA A 10 -16.44 -0.82 16.71
CA ALA A 10 -16.39 -0.27 15.35
C ALA A 10 -14.95 0.04 14.90
N ALA A 11 -14.12 0.59 15.79
CA ALA A 11 -12.71 0.86 15.49
C ALA A 11 -11.91 -0.42 15.22
N ILE A 12 -12.11 -1.46 16.04
CA ILE A 12 -11.47 -2.77 15.83
C ILE A 12 -11.91 -3.36 14.49
N PHE A 13 -13.21 -3.31 14.18
CA PHE A 13 -13.73 -3.83 12.92
C PHE A 13 -13.13 -3.09 11.71
N GLY A 14 -13.00 -1.77 11.78
CA GLY A 14 -12.34 -0.95 10.76
C GLY A 14 -10.87 -1.29 10.58
N ILE A 15 -10.12 -1.46 11.68
CA ILE A 15 -8.70 -1.88 11.64
C ILE A 15 -8.55 -3.26 10.99
N VAL A 16 -9.44 -4.19 11.30
CA VAL A 16 -9.41 -5.53 10.70
C VAL A 16 -9.69 -5.48 9.20
N ILE A 17 -10.74 -4.76 8.78
CA ILE A 17 -11.09 -4.63 7.36
C ILE A 17 -9.96 -3.97 6.56
N ALA A 18 -9.35 -2.90 7.07
CA ALA A 18 -8.27 -2.21 6.37
C ALA A 18 -6.94 -2.97 6.44
N GLY A 19 -6.66 -3.64 7.57
CA GLY A 19 -5.41 -4.34 7.82
C GLY A 19 -5.29 -5.67 7.10
N LEU A 20 -6.38 -6.42 6.93
CA LEU A 20 -6.37 -7.72 6.26
C LEU A 20 -5.80 -7.72 4.83
N PRO A 21 -6.27 -6.85 3.90
CA PRO A 21 -5.76 -6.87 2.54
C PRO A 21 -4.30 -6.39 2.48
N THR A 22 -3.92 -5.41 3.31
CA THR A 22 -2.51 -4.98 3.40
C THR A 22 -1.60 -6.06 3.94
N ALA A 23 -2.04 -6.82 4.96
CA ALA A 23 -1.32 -7.99 5.48
C ALA A 23 -1.11 -9.05 4.40
N GLY A 24 -2.12 -9.23 3.53
CA GLY A 24 -2.05 -10.10 2.37
C GLY A 24 -1.04 -9.65 1.31
N VAL A 25 -1.06 -8.36 0.95
CA VAL A 25 -0.08 -7.76 0.04
C VAL A 25 1.35 -7.88 0.60
N PHE A 26 1.53 -7.66 1.91
CA PHE A 26 2.84 -7.78 2.56
C PHE A 26 3.37 -9.20 2.48
N ARG A 27 2.51 -10.20 2.73
CA ARG A 27 2.88 -11.62 2.56
C ARG A 27 3.31 -11.94 1.14
N LYS A 28 2.64 -11.40 0.12
CA LYS A 28 3.07 -11.55 -1.29
C LYS A 28 4.44 -10.94 -1.56
N ALA A 29 4.79 -9.85 -0.86
CA ALA A 29 6.09 -9.19 -0.97
C ALA A 29 7.19 -9.78 -0.05
N GLY A 30 6.89 -10.84 0.70
CA GLY A 30 7.83 -11.46 1.65
C GLY A 30 7.95 -10.73 2.99
N GLU A 31 7.07 -9.79 3.29
CA GLU A 31 7.05 -9.03 4.54
C GLU A 31 6.07 -9.62 5.58
N PRO A 32 6.31 -9.42 6.89
CA PRO A 32 5.40 -9.88 7.94
C PRO A 32 4.01 -9.22 7.86
N GLY A 33 2.97 -10.01 7.55
CA GLY A 33 1.61 -9.50 7.38
C GLY A 33 1.01 -8.78 8.61
N TRP A 34 1.45 -9.09 9.83
CA TRP A 34 0.95 -8.41 11.04
C TRP A 34 1.25 -6.90 11.04
N GLN A 35 2.28 -6.48 10.31
CA GLN A 35 2.64 -5.06 10.17
C GLN A 35 1.56 -4.26 9.44
N GLY A 36 0.66 -4.93 8.69
CA GLY A 36 -0.49 -4.30 8.04
C GLY A 36 -1.50 -3.68 9.00
N PHE A 37 -1.60 -4.18 10.24
CA PHE A 37 -2.57 -3.71 11.24
C PHE A 37 -2.07 -2.54 12.08
N VAL A 38 -0.75 -2.26 12.08
CA VAL A 38 -0.15 -1.17 12.83
C VAL A 38 0.08 0.01 11.88
N PRO A 39 -0.62 1.15 12.01
CA PRO A 39 -0.60 2.21 11.00
C PRO A 39 0.79 2.72 10.61
N ILE A 40 1.67 2.88 11.60
CA ILE A 40 3.04 3.38 11.38
C ILE A 40 3.88 2.33 10.63
N LEU A 41 3.83 1.06 11.06
CA LEU A 41 4.59 -0.01 10.40
C LEU A 41 4.05 -0.30 9.00
N ASN A 42 2.72 -0.27 8.82
CA ASN A 42 2.06 -0.42 7.53
C ASN A 42 2.66 0.56 6.49
N THR A 43 2.82 1.82 6.88
CA THR A 43 3.38 2.86 6.00
C THR A 43 4.85 2.60 5.67
N PHE A 44 5.67 2.22 6.66
CA PHE A 44 7.09 1.91 6.40
C PHE A 44 7.28 0.68 5.50
N VAL A 45 6.45 -0.33 5.66
CA VAL A 45 6.49 -1.54 4.82
C VAL A 45 6.02 -1.24 3.41
N LEU A 46 4.98 -0.43 3.23
CA LEU A 46 4.56 0.07 1.92
C LEU A 46 5.68 0.82 1.21
N LEU A 47 6.38 1.73 1.91
CA LEU A 47 7.54 2.45 1.37
C LEU A 47 8.66 1.48 0.96
N LYS A 48 8.93 0.45 1.77
CA LYS A 48 9.93 -0.59 1.48
C LYS A 48 9.57 -1.40 0.22
N ILE A 49 8.33 -1.86 0.11
CA ILE A 49 7.80 -2.64 -1.03
C ILE A 49 7.76 -1.78 -2.32
N ALA A 50 7.52 -0.48 -2.18
CA ALA A 50 7.59 0.46 -3.30
C ALA A 50 9.04 0.76 -3.71
N GLY A 51 10.01 0.64 -2.80
CA GLY A 51 11.42 1.02 -3.03
C GLY A 51 11.70 2.48 -2.75
N ARG A 52 10.85 3.14 -1.95
CA ARG A 52 11.01 4.54 -1.57
C ARG A 52 11.75 4.65 -0.24
N PRO A 53 12.59 5.69 -0.06
CA PRO A 53 13.32 5.88 1.17
C PRO A 53 12.38 6.25 2.32
N LEU A 54 12.71 5.81 3.54
CA LEU A 54 11.84 5.99 4.73
C LEU A 54 11.51 7.45 5.06
N TRP A 55 12.35 8.41 4.64
CA TRP A 55 12.08 9.84 4.85
C TRP A 55 10.80 10.34 4.15
N TRP A 56 10.30 9.61 3.14
CA TRP A 56 9.00 9.89 2.52
C TRP A 56 7.84 9.84 3.50
N PHE A 57 7.99 9.12 4.62
CA PHE A 57 7.04 9.15 5.72
C PHE A 57 6.80 10.57 6.25
N LEU A 58 7.85 11.41 6.33
CA LEU A 58 7.70 12.80 6.76
C LEU A 58 6.89 13.64 5.77
N LEU A 59 7.00 13.34 4.47
CA LEU A 59 6.21 14.03 3.44
C LEU A 59 4.72 13.69 3.54
N LEU A 60 4.36 12.49 4.04
CA LEU A 60 2.97 12.11 4.29
C LEU A 60 2.32 12.90 5.45
N LEU A 61 3.13 13.55 6.29
CA LEU A 61 2.64 14.42 7.37
C LEU A 61 2.39 15.85 6.91
N VAL A 62 2.94 16.25 5.75
CA VAL A 62 2.76 17.59 5.20
C VAL A 62 1.45 17.64 4.40
N PRO A 63 0.49 18.49 4.77
CA PRO A 63 -0.76 18.63 4.01
C PRO A 63 -0.50 18.98 2.54
N VAL A 64 -1.37 18.51 1.64
CA VAL A 64 -1.28 18.65 0.17
C VAL A 64 -0.16 17.81 -0.44
N VAL A 65 1.07 17.88 0.08
CA VAL A 65 2.20 17.06 -0.36
C VAL A 65 1.90 15.58 -0.14
N ASN A 66 1.26 15.24 0.98
CA ASN A 66 0.83 13.89 1.30
C ASN A 66 -0.02 13.25 0.20
N VAL A 67 -0.91 14.01 -0.47
CA VAL A 67 -1.77 13.49 -1.55
C VAL A 67 -0.93 13.07 -2.75
N VAL A 68 0.01 13.93 -3.17
CA VAL A 68 0.91 13.63 -4.30
C VAL A 68 1.78 12.43 -3.98
N VAL A 69 2.35 12.39 -2.78
CA VAL A 69 3.20 11.29 -2.31
C VAL A 69 2.42 9.98 -2.25
N LEU A 70 1.17 10.01 -1.80
CA LEU A 70 0.31 8.82 -1.74
C LEU A 70 0.02 8.26 -3.14
N ILE A 71 -0.28 9.14 -4.10
CA ILE A 71 -0.52 8.73 -5.51
C ILE A 71 0.73 8.08 -6.09
N VAL A 72 1.91 8.69 -5.88
CA VAL A 72 3.17 8.13 -6.36
C VAL A 72 3.49 6.80 -5.67
N LEU A 73 3.26 6.70 -4.36
CA LEU A 73 3.45 5.47 -3.61
C LEU A 73 2.56 4.34 -4.14
N TRP A 74 1.27 4.60 -4.37
CA TRP A 74 0.35 3.61 -4.94
C TRP A 74 0.72 3.20 -6.37
N ASN A 75 1.21 4.14 -7.18
CA ASN A 75 1.72 3.85 -8.51
C ASN A 75 2.93 2.93 -8.46
N ASP A 76 3.87 3.18 -7.55
CA ASP A 76 5.06 2.35 -7.41
C ASP A 76 4.71 0.98 -6.86
N VAL A 77 3.82 0.87 -5.87
CA VAL A 77 3.30 -0.41 -5.39
C VAL A 77 2.62 -1.17 -6.55
N SER A 78 1.72 -0.53 -7.29
CA SER A 78 1.07 -1.12 -8.47
C SER A 78 2.10 -1.71 -9.45
N LYS A 79 3.13 -0.93 -9.78
CA LYS A 79 4.22 -1.36 -10.67
C LYS A 79 5.06 -2.49 -10.08
N SER A 80 5.31 -2.49 -8.77
CA SER A 80 6.03 -3.58 -8.08
C SER A 80 5.30 -4.92 -8.21
N PHE A 81 3.98 -4.92 -8.44
CA PHE A 81 3.18 -6.12 -8.73
C PHE A 81 2.87 -6.29 -10.24
N GLY A 82 3.50 -5.50 -11.12
CA GLY A 82 3.33 -5.59 -12.56
C GLY A 82 2.05 -4.98 -13.13
N HIS A 83 1.35 -4.15 -12.36
CA HIS A 83 0.10 -3.51 -12.77
C HIS A 83 0.33 -2.13 -13.39
N GLY A 84 -0.51 -1.79 -14.37
CA GLY A 84 -0.46 -0.51 -15.09
C GLY A 84 -1.21 0.65 -14.40
N PRO A 85 -1.21 1.84 -15.03
CA PRO A 85 -1.80 3.06 -14.46
C PRO A 85 -3.29 2.95 -14.13
N GLY A 86 -4.06 2.18 -14.91
CA GLY A 86 -5.50 1.99 -14.64
C GLY A 86 -5.76 1.33 -13.28
N PHE A 87 -4.91 0.38 -12.88
CA PHE A 87 -4.99 -0.24 -11.56
C PHE A 87 -4.58 0.73 -10.45
N THR A 88 -3.59 1.58 -10.73
CA THR A 88 -3.18 2.65 -9.80
C THR A 88 -4.33 3.62 -9.53
N VAL A 89 -5.08 4.03 -10.56
CA VAL A 89 -6.27 4.88 -10.39
C VAL A 89 -7.29 4.20 -9.48
N GLY A 90 -7.49 2.89 -9.65
CA GLY A 90 -8.32 2.09 -8.74
C GLY A 90 -7.82 2.06 -7.30
N LEU A 91 -6.51 1.87 -7.09
CA LEU A 91 -5.88 1.95 -5.75
C LEU A 91 -6.02 3.33 -5.11
N VAL A 92 -5.96 4.40 -5.89
CA VAL A 92 -6.07 5.77 -5.35
C VAL A 92 -7.53 6.12 -5.00
N LEU A 93 -8.49 5.78 -5.86
CA LEU A 93 -9.89 6.15 -5.66
C LEU A 93 -10.63 5.17 -4.73
N LEU A 94 -10.32 3.87 -4.82
CA LEU A 94 -10.94 2.81 -4.03
C LEU A 94 -9.86 1.87 -3.45
N PRO A 95 -8.98 2.39 -2.56
CA PRO A 95 -7.84 1.64 -2.03
C PRO A 95 -8.24 0.33 -1.37
N LEU A 96 -9.33 0.32 -0.59
CA LEU A 96 -9.76 -0.87 0.13
C LEU A 96 -10.05 -2.03 -0.83
N ILE A 97 -10.86 -1.79 -1.87
CA ILE A 97 -11.26 -2.82 -2.83
C ILE A 97 -10.05 -3.28 -3.64
N PHE A 98 -9.27 -2.33 -4.16
CA PHE A 98 -8.12 -2.67 -5.01
C PHE A 98 -6.97 -3.31 -4.23
N LEU A 99 -6.84 -3.08 -2.92
CA LEU A 99 -5.91 -3.83 -2.07
C LEU A 99 -6.35 -5.29 -1.89
N TYR A 100 -7.65 -5.55 -1.76
CA TYR A 100 -8.17 -6.94 -1.78
C TYR A 100 -7.92 -7.60 -3.12
N VAL A 101 -8.13 -6.88 -4.23
CA VAL A 101 -7.80 -7.39 -5.57
C VAL A 101 -6.31 -7.67 -5.67
N LEU A 102 -5.45 -6.73 -5.30
CA LEU A 102 -3.99 -6.90 -5.34
C LEU A 102 -3.51 -8.08 -4.48
N TRP A 103 -4.15 -8.28 -3.32
CA TRP A 103 -3.85 -9.43 -2.47
C TRP A 103 -4.32 -10.74 -3.09
N LEU A 104 -5.54 -10.81 -3.62
CA LEU A 104 -6.16 -12.07 -4.03
C LEU A 104 -5.94 -12.43 -5.51
N ASP A 105 -5.48 -11.48 -6.33
CA ASP A 105 -5.18 -11.73 -7.73
C ASP A 105 -3.98 -12.68 -7.92
N GLY A 106 -3.71 -13.07 -9.16
CA GLY A 106 -2.57 -13.92 -9.53
C GLY A 106 -1.22 -13.18 -9.64
N SER A 107 -1.14 -11.89 -9.31
CA SER A 107 0.10 -11.13 -9.43
C SER A 107 1.10 -11.50 -8.35
N THR A 108 2.37 -11.52 -8.75
CA THR A 108 3.51 -11.77 -7.89
C THR A 108 4.31 -10.49 -7.70
N TYR A 109 4.90 -10.32 -6.53
CA TYR A 109 5.79 -9.21 -6.25
C TYR A 109 7.07 -9.35 -7.08
N ARG A 110 7.36 -8.35 -7.93
CA ARG A 110 8.50 -8.31 -8.86
C ARG A 110 9.70 -7.52 -8.32
N GLY A 111 9.57 -6.99 -7.10
CA GLY A 111 10.57 -6.11 -6.49
C GLY A 111 10.18 -4.63 -6.53
N PRO A 112 11.02 -3.76 -5.93
CA PRO A 112 10.66 -2.37 -5.70
C PRO A 112 10.73 -1.54 -6.98
N ALA A 113 9.57 -1.12 -7.52
CA ALA A 113 9.50 -0.41 -8.79
C ALA A 113 10.16 0.97 -8.77
N ALA A 114 10.17 1.68 -7.62
CA ALA A 114 10.83 2.98 -7.51
C ALA A 114 12.36 2.90 -7.54
N ALA A 115 12.93 1.71 -7.24
CA ALA A 115 14.36 1.46 -7.31
C ALA A 115 14.81 0.94 -8.69
N GLN A 116 13.87 0.52 -9.53
CA GLN A 116 14.16 0.10 -10.88
C GLN A 116 14.38 1.33 -11.77
N PRO A 117 15.50 1.43 -12.51
CA PRO A 117 15.66 2.46 -13.53
C PRO A 117 14.46 2.37 -14.46
N ALA A 118 13.82 3.51 -14.77
CA ALA A 118 12.75 3.59 -15.75
C ALA A 118 13.18 2.77 -16.98
N ALA A 119 12.48 1.68 -17.25
CA ALA A 119 12.90 0.63 -18.18
C ALA A 119 13.60 1.27 -19.39
N ALA A 120 14.91 1.01 -19.53
CA ALA A 120 15.59 1.32 -20.78
C ALA A 120 14.72 0.71 -21.89
N PRO A 121 14.35 1.47 -22.93
CA PRO A 121 13.51 0.95 -23.99
C PRO A 121 14.18 -0.33 -24.49
N ALA A 122 13.42 -1.43 -24.50
CA ALA A 122 13.89 -2.69 -25.07
C ALA A 122 14.34 -2.38 -26.49
N VAL A 123 15.66 -2.30 -26.70
CA VAL A 123 16.24 -2.08 -28.01
C VAL A 123 15.93 -3.36 -28.79
N ALA A 124 14.97 -3.24 -29.70
CA ALA A 124 14.65 -4.24 -30.72
C ALA A 124 15.68 -4.17 -31.86
#